data_AF-A0AAE0VXU3-F1
#
_entry.id   AF-A0AAE0VXU3-F1
#
_cell.length_a   1.000
_cell.length_b   1.000
_cell.length_c   1.000
_cell.angle_alpha   90.00
_cell.angle_beta   90.00
_cell.angle_gamma   90.00
#
_symmetry.space_group_name_H-M   'P 1'
#
loop_
_entity.id
_entity.type
_entity.pdbx_description
1 polymer ?
#
loop_
_entity_poly.entity_id
_entity_poly.type
_entity_poly.pdbx_seq_one_letter_code
_entity_poly.pdbx_strand_id
1 'polypeptide(L)'
;MTLQQMSYADTDPTLSDRKKYNNFYRTVPSDNDFNLARIALLKHFNWTRVGTIFQSALKGPARYGHAHNHLVSLLEMADIAVVKVTGFVNEPESAVTELKILSCRLHVRHIIIPANTQEGKYVKRFNVKQHGLKPDCKNALLEPLDVEARLKKHITRNI
;
A
#
# COMPACT_ATOMS: atom_id res chain seq x y z
N MET A 1 -43.17 8.44 2.66
CA MET A 1 -42.61 8.19 1.31
C MET A 1 -41.10 8.17 1.43
N THR A 2 -40.43 7.08 1.04
CA THR A 2 -38.97 6.95 1.11
C THR A 2 -38.36 7.24 -0.26
N LEU A 3 -37.43 8.20 -0.33
CA LEU A 3 -36.74 8.55 -1.57
C LEU A 3 -35.61 7.55 -1.84
N GLN A 4 -35.54 7.04 -3.08
CA GLN A 4 -34.42 6.25 -3.56
C GLN A 4 -33.35 7.17 -4.15
N GLN A 5 -32.09 6.93 -3.80
CA GLN A 5 -30.95 7.71 -4.30
C GLN A 5 -30.06 6.81 -5.16
N MET A 6 -29.69 7.29 -6.35
CA MET A 6 -28.80 6.58 -7.27
C MET A 6 -27.61 7.47 -7.60
N SER A 7 -26.39 6.98 -7.31
CA SER A 7 -25.14 7.68 -7.62
C SER A 7 -24.41 7.02 -8.79
N TYR A 8 -23.81 7.83 -9.66
CA TYR A 8 -23.04 7.37 -10.82
C TYR A 8 -21.51 7.43 -10.62
N ALA A 9 -21.03 8.04 -9.53
CA ALA A 9 -19.60 8.32 -9.35
C ALA A 9 -19.06 8.01 -7.95
N ASP A 10 -19.90 7.63 -7.00
CA ASP A 10 -19.47 7.43 -5.63
C ASP A 10 -18.97 6.01 -5.36
N THR A 11 -17.67 5.89 -5.10
CA THR A 11 -16.99 4.61 -4.86
C THR A 11 -16.60 4.41 -3.38
N ASP A 12 -17.04 5.29 -2.47
CA ASP A 12 -16.73 5.18 -1.05
C ASP A 12 -17.21 3.83 -0.47
N PRO A 13 -16.35 3.08 0.26
CA PRO A 13 -16.73 1.80 0.84
C PRO A 13 -17.79 1.93 1.95
N THR A 14 -17.86 3.06 2.65
CA THR A 14 -18.80 3.27 3.77
C THR A 14 -20.27 3.31 3.33
N LEU A 15 -20.53 3.71 2.07
CA LEU A 15 -21.88 3.72 1.49
C LEU A 15 -22.43 2.32 1.16
N SER A 16 -21.62 1.29 1.36
CA SER A 16 -22.04 -0.11 1.19
C SER A 16 -22.82 -0.63 2.41
N ASP A 17 -22.81 0.10 3.55
CA ASP A 17 -23.55 -0.29 4.75
C ASP A 17 -25.06 -0.09 4.56
N ARG A 18 -25.77 -1.19 4.28
CA ARG A 18 -27.24 -1.20 4.08
C ARG A 18 -28.03 -0.91 5.34
N LYS A 19 -27.44 -1.05 6.54
CA LYS A 19 -28.11 -0.67 7.80
C LYS A 19 -28.23 0.84 7.91
N LYS A 20 -27.22 1.57 7.45
CA LYS A 20 -27.18 3.04 7.45
C LYS A 20 -27.76 3.65 6.18
N TYR A 21 -27.55 3.02 5.02
CA TYR A 21 -27.90 3.52 3.70
C TYR A 21 -28.81 2.53 2.94
N ASN A 22 -30.02 2.28 3.44
CA ASN A 22 -30.92 1.28 2.87
C ASN A 22 -31.43 1.63 1.45
N ASN A 23 -31.61 2.92 1.15
CA ASN A 23 -32.17 3.40 -0.12
C ASN A 23 -31.11 3.94 -1.10
N PHE A 24 -29.82 3.70 -0.82
CA PHE A 24 -28.73 4.16 -1.66
C PHE A 24 -28.29 3.06 -2.64
N TYR A 25 -28.20 3.42 -3.91
CA TYR A 25 -27.75 2.56 -5.00
C TYR A 25 -26.67 3.27 -5.81
N ARG A 26 -25.77 2.49 -6.41
CA ARG A 26 -24.74 3.02 -7.32
C ARG A 26 -24.48 2.08 -8.48
N THR A 27 -24.05 2.64 -9.60
CA THR A 27 -23.69 1.88 -10.81
C THR A 27 -22.20 1.53 -10.87
N VAL A 28 -21.37 2.21 -10.08
CA VAL A 28 -19.92 2.01 -10.04
C VAL A 28 -19.56 1.09 -8.86
N PRO A 29 -18.59 0.17 -9.02
CA PRO A 29 -18.10 -0.67 -7.92
C PRO A 29 -17.49 0.15 -6.79
N SER A 30 -17.49 -0.44 -5.60
CA SER A 30 -16.77 0.09 -4.44
C SER A 30 -15.27 0.01 -4.61
N ASP A 31 -14.53 0.88 -3.92
CA ASP A 31 -13.09 0.71 -3.72
C ASP A 31 -12.73 -0.66 -3.08
N ASN A 32 -13.65 -1.24 -2.28
CA ASN A 32 -13.49 -2.57 -1.69
C ASN A 32 -13.50 -3.71 -2.70
N ASP A 33 -14.25 -3.56 -3.80
CA ASP A 33 -14.46 -4.64 -4.78
C ASP A 33 -13.16 -4.95 -5.54
N PHE A 34 -12.26 -3.97 -5.66
CA PHE A 34 -10.93 -4.16 -6.24
C PHE A 34 -10.00 -5.02 -5.39
N ASN A 35 -10.25 -5.19 -4.09
CA ASN A 35 -9.38 -5.98 -3.22
C ASN A 35 -9.35 -7.46 -3.58
N LEU A 36 -10.50 -8.01 -4.00
CA LEU A 36 -10.59 -9.40 -4.44
C LEU A 36 -9.72 -9.66 -5.67
N ALA A 37 -9.76 -8.74 -6.65
CA ALA A 37 -8.93 -8.82 -7.84
C ALA A 37 -7.43 -8.75 -7.51
N ARG A 38 -7.05 -7.88 -6.55
CA ARG A 38 -5.65 -7.80 -6.06
C ARG A 38 -5.19 -9.15 -5.51
N ILE A 39 -5.99 -9.79 -4.67
CA ILE A 39 -5.64 -11.07 -4.06
C ILE A 39 -5.56 -12.19 -5.10
N ALA A 40 -6.50 -12.23 -6.04
CA ALA A 40 -6.45 -13.19 -7.15
C ALA A 40 -5.15 -13.06 -7.94
N LEU A 41 -4.68 -11.84 -8.18
CA LEU A 41 -3.40 -11.59 -8.84
C LEU A 41 -2.21 -12.07 -8.00
N LEU A 42 -2.19 -11.79 -6.69
CA LEU A 42 -1.14 -12.29 -5.80
C LEU A 42 -1.06 -13.82 -5.79
N LYS A 43 -2.22 -14.48 -5.74
CA LYS A 43 -2.33 -15.94 -5.79
C LYS A 43 -1.85 -16.50 -7.12
N HIS A 44 -2.23 -15.88 -8.23
CA HIS A 44 -1.79 -16.30 -9.57
C HIS A 44 -0.26 -16.30 -9.71
N PHE A 45 0.44 -15.33 -9.09
CA PHE A 45 1.90 -15.24 -9.12
C PHE A 45 2.60 -15.87 -7.90
N ASN A 46 1.88 -16.59 -7.03
CA ASN A 46 2.40 -17.19 -5.80
C ASN A 46 3.17 -16.21 -4.90
N TRP A 47 2.69 -14.96 -4.80
CA TRP A 47 3.32 -13.95 -3.94
C TRP A 47 2.78 -14.04 -2.51
N THR A 48 3.65 -14.42 -1.60
CA THR A 48 3.33 -14.64 -0.18
C THR A 48 3.64 -13.44 0.72
N ARG A 49 4.35 -12.43 0.20
CA ARG A 49 4.81 -11.26 0.97
C ARG A 49 4.51 -9.95 0.26
N VAL A 50 3.74 -9.09 0.91
CA VAL A 50 3.32 -7.81 0.34
C VAL A 50 3.56 -6.65 1.30
N GLY A 51 3.82 -5.48 0.73
CA GLY A 51 3.89 -4.21 1.43
C GLY A 51 2.83 -3.30 0.84
N THR A 52 2.09 -2.60 1.69
CA THR A 52 0.92 -1.83 1.26
C THR A 52 1.14 -0.36 1.57
N ILE A 53 0.78 0.50 0.61
CA ILE A 53 0.74 1.94 0.80
C ILE A 53 -0.65 2.48 0.47
N PHE A 54 -1.14 3.38 1.30
CA PHE A 54 -2.42 4.05 1.12
C PHE A 54 -2.32 5.52 1.51
N GLN A 55 -3.21 6.34 0.95
CA GLN A 55 -3.35 7.72 1.39
C GLN A 55 -4.27 7.78 2.61
N SER A 56 -3.75 8.30 3.72
CA SER A 56 -4.55 8.67 4.89
C SER A 56 -5.10 10.07 4.72
N ALA A 57 -6.38 10.28 5.04
CA ALA A 57 -6.95 11.61 5.05
C ALA A 57 -6.50 12.39 6.29
N LEU A 58 -6.11 13.66 6.14
CA LEU A 58 -5.88 14.58 7.28
C LEU A 58 -7.20 15.13 7.83
N LYS A 59 -8.17 15.36 6.94
CA LYS A 59 -9.49 15.89 7.20
C LYS A 59 -10.49 15.20 6.26
N GLY A 60 -11.66 14.83 6.78
CA GLY A 60 -12.73 14.17 6.02
C GLY A 60 -12.78 12.65 6.20
N PRO A 61 -13.65 11.96 5.44
CA PRO A 61 -13.85 10.52 5.55
C PRO A 61 -12.59 9.76 5.12
N ALA A 62 -12.17 8.78 5.93
CA ALA A 62 -10.99 7.96 5.70
C ALA A 62 -11.24 6.85 4.65
N ARG A 63 -11.76 7.25 3.47
CA ARG A 63 -12.21 6.37 2.39
C ARG A 63 -11.19 5.27 2.05
N TYR A 64 -9.93 5.64 1.77
CA TYR A 64 -8.90 4.64 1.44
C TYR A 64 -8.39 3.88 2.66
N GLY A 65 -8.49 4.45 3.87
CA GLY A 65 -8.19 3.73 5.11
C GLY A 65 -9.16 2.57 5.33
N HIS A 66 -10.46 2.80 5.10
CA HIS A 66 -11.47 1.74 5.17
C HIS A 66 -11.23 0.66 4.11
N ALA A 67 -10.93 1.05 2.87
CA ALA A 67 -10.61 0.10 1.80
C ALA A 67 -9.32 -0.69 2.09
N HIS A 68 -8.33 -0.05 2.70
CA HIS A 68 -7.09 -0.66 3.13
C HIS A 68 -7.29 -1.68 4.25
N ASN A 69 -8.07 -1.33 5.28
CA ASN A 69 -8.38 -2.25 6.38
C ASN A 69 -9.10 -3.52 5.88
N HIS A 70 -10.02 -3.35 4.93
CA HIS A 70 -10.67 -4.47 4.26
C HIS A 70 -9.66 -5.34 3.49
N LEU A 71 -8.70 -4.72 2.79
CA LEU A 71 -7.64 -5.45 2.09
C LEU A 71 -6.76 -6.26 3.06
N VAL A 72 -6.32 -5.67 4.17
CA VAL A 72 -5.51 -6.36 5.19
C VAL A 72 -6.25 -7.58 5.72
N SER A 73 -7.54 -7.44 6.03
CA SER A 73 -8.38 -8.55 6.49
C SER A 73 -8.45 -9.68 5.44
N LEU A 74 -8.60 -9.33 4.16
CA LEU A 74 -8.63 -10.32 3.08
C LEU A 74 -7.25 -10.97 2.82
N LEU A 75 -6.15 -10.25 3.05
CA LEU A 75 -4.78 -10.78 2.92
C LEU A 75 -4.48 -11.80 4.03
N GLU A 76 -4.91 -11.51 5.26
CA GLU A 76 -4.82 -12.44 6.39
C GLU A 76 -5.61 -13.73 6.12
N MET A 77 -6.83 -13.62 5.60
CA MET A 77 -7.62 -14.79 5.19
C MET A 77 -7.01 -15.58 4.03
N ALA A 78 -6.15 -14.95 3.22
CA ALA A 78 -5.47 -15.58 2.10
C ALA A 78 -4.08 -16.14 2.45
N ASP A 79 -3.66 -16.09 3.73
CA ASP A 79 -2.33 -16.48 4.23
C ASP A 79 -1.18 -15.73 3.52
N ILE A 80 -1.39 -14.45 3.21
CA ILE A 80 -0.40 -13.57 2.60
C ILE A 80 0.15 -12.62 3.67
N ALA A 81 1.44 -12.70 3.93
CA ALA A 81 2.10 -11.90 4.96
C ALA A 81 2.24 -10.43 4.54
N VAL A 82 1.68 -9.52 5.34
CA VAL A 82 1.87 -8.07 5.20
C VAL A 82 3.14 -7.66 5.95
N VAL A 83 4.20 -7.34 5.21
CA VAL A 83 5.52 -7.00 5.78
C VAL A 83 5.54 -5.58 6.34
N LYS A 84 4.84 -4.67 5.67
CA LYS A 84 4.78 -3.26 6.07
C LYS A 84 3.53 -2.61 5.53
N VAL A 85 2.91 -1.80 6.37
CA VAL A 85 1.85 -0.87 6.03
C VAL A 85 2.41 0.55 6.16
N THR A 86 2.29 1.37 5.12
CA THR A 86 2.62 2.80 5.17
C THR A 86 1.42 3.65 4.75
N GLY A 87 1.07 4.62 5.59
CA GLY A 87 0.09 5.64 5.28
C GLY A 87 0.80 6.97 5.01
N PHE A 88 0.34 7.73 4.03
CA PHE A 88 0.81 9.11 3.82
C PHE A 88 -0.36 10.05 3.63
N VAL A 89 -0.20 11.32 3.96
CA VAL A 89 -1.26 12.32 3.84
C VAL A 89 -1.07 13.13 2.56
N ASN A 90 -0.02 13.94 2.51
CA ASN A 90 0.30 14.82 1.39
C ASN A 90 1.58 14.39 0.67
N GLU A 91 2.55 13.85 1.41
CA GLU A 91 3.89 13.59 0.91
C GLU A 91 4.13 12.07 0.73
N PRO A 92 4.13 11.56 -0.51
CA PRO A 92 4.32 10.13 -0.76
C PRO A 92 5.80 9.72 -0.76
N GLU A 93 6.75 10.65 -0.89
CA GLU A 93 8.16 10.31 -1.14
C GLU A 93 8.81 9.55 0.01
N SER A 94 8.52 9.93 1.27
CA SER A 94 9.00 9.23 2.45
C SER A 94 8.48 7.79 2.50
N ALA A 95 7.18 7.61 2.32
CA ALA A 95 6.51 6.31 2.33
C ALA A 95 7.01 5.39 1.19
N VAL A 96 7.29 5.96 0.01
CA VAL A 96 7.88 5.22 -1.12
C VAL A 96 9.32 4.83 -0.84
N THR A 97 10.11 5.69 -0.20
CA THR A 97 11.52 5.40 0.12
C THR A 97 11.63 4.27 1.14
N GLU A 98 10.80 4.26 2.18
CA GLU A 98 10.70 3.15 3.13
C GLU A 98 10.37 1.83 2.44
N LEU A 99 9.40 1.87 1.51
CA LEU A 99 8.99 0.68 0.77
C LEU A 99 10.06 0.17 -0.18
N LYS A 100 10.80 1.06 -0.86
CA LYS A 100 11.93 0.68 -1.72
C LYS A 100 12.98 -0.10 -0.94
N ILE A 101 13.35 0.39 0.25
CA ILE A 101 14.33 -0.27 1.13
C ILE A 101 13.84 -1.68 1.51
N LEU A 102 12.56 -1.81 1.87
CA LEU A 102 11.97 -3.10 2.23
C LEU A 102 11.89 -4.08 1.05
N SER A 103 11.58 -3.60 -0.14
CA SER A 103 11.54 -4.44 -1.35
C SER A 103 12.91 -4.98 -1.70
N CYS A 104 13.94 -4.14 -1.62
CA CYS A 104 15.34 -4.53 -1.82
C CYS A 104 15.81 -5.61 -0.84
N ARG A 105 15.36 -5.57 0.42
CA ARG A 105 15.82 -6.48 1.47
C ARG A 105 15.05 -7.80 1.52
N LEU A 106 13.76 -7.79 1.18
CA LEU A 106 12.83 -8.89 1.49
C LEU A 106 12.01 -9.39 0.28
N HIS A 107 12.31 -8.93 -0.94
CA HIS A 107 11.58 -9.25 -2.18
C HIS A 107 10.06 -8.98 -2.10
N VAL A 108 9.69 -7.89 -1.45
CA VAL A 108 8.29 -7.54 -1.17
C VAL A 108 7.65 -6.86 -2.38
N ARG A 109 6.42 -7.26 -2.71
CA ARG A 109 5.60 -6.61 -3.74
C ARG A 109 4.73 -5.52 -3.13
N HIS A 110 4.63 -4.39 -3.84
CA HIS A 110 3.90 -3.25 -3.35
C HIS A 110 2.49 -3.20 -3.91
N ILE A 111 1.51 -3.07 -3.01
CA ILE A 111 0.12 -2.76 -3.38
C ILE A 111 -0.11 -1.29 -3.03
N ILE A 112 -0.41 -0.51 -4.06
CA ILE A 112 -0.76 0.90 -3.93
C ILE A 112 -2.28 0.99 -4.01
N ILE A 113 -2.91 1.50 -2.96
CA ILE A 113 -4.30 1.94 -3.04
C ILE A 113 -4.25 3.41 -3.45
N PRO A 114 -4.58 3.73 -4.72
CA PRO A 114 -4.39 5.07 -5.22
C PRO A 114 -5.34 6.05 -4.53
N ALA A 115 -4.81 7.23 -4.27
CA ALA A 115 -5.54 8.43 -3.94
C ALA A 115 -6.25 8.99 -5.18
N ASN A 116 -7.45 9.54 -5.01
CA ASN A 116 -8.10 10.39 -6.00
C ASN A 116 -7.25 11.66 -6.16
N THR A 117 -6.52 11.77 -7.26
CA THR A 117 -5.95 13.03 -7.73
C THR A 117 -7.08 13.89 -8.31
N GLN A 118 -7.92 14.47 -7.47
CA GLN A 118 -8.95 15.44 -7.91
C GLN A 118 -8.38 16.87 -8.03
N GLU A 119 -7.11 17.10 -7.70
CA GLU A 119 -6.35 18.26 -8.14
C GLU A 119 -5.11 17.77 -8.87
N GLY A 120 -4.99 18.09 -10.16
CA GLY A 120 -3.99 17.59 -11.11
C GLY A 120 -2.52 17.95 -10.83
N LYS A 121 -2.06 17.86 -9.57
CA LYS A 121 -0.68 18.17 -9.14
C LYS A 121 0.19 16.96 -8.85
N TYR A 122 -0.37 15.75 -8.73
CA TYR A 122 0.41 14.54 -8.39
C TYR A 122 0.32 13.41 -9.41
N VAL A 123 0.02 13.71 -10.69
CA VAL A 123 0.24 12.76 -11.79
C VAL A 123 1.67 12.90 -12.31
N LYS A 124 2.67 12.64 -11.45
CA LYS A 124 3.88 12.01 -11.99
C LYS A 124 3.44 10.60 -12.33
N ARG A 125 3.12 10.35 -13.61
CA ARG A 125 2.94 9.00 -14.15
C ARG A 125 4.06 8.16 -13.55
N PHE A 126 3.72 7.21 -12.66
CA PHE A 126 4.59 6.08 -12.40
C PHE A 126 4.61 5.31 -13.71
N ASN A 127 5.48 5.78 -14.61
CA ASN A 127 5.85 5.07 -15.80
C ASN A 127 6.46 3.79 -15.27
N VAL A 128 5.66 2.71 -15.27
CA VAL A 128 6.16 1.35 -15.13
C VAL A 128 6.96 1.10 -16.40
N LYS A 129 8.14 1.72 -16.49
CA LYS A 129 9.19 1.19 -17.33
C LYS A 129 9.44 -0.19 -16.73
N GLN A 130 9.02 -1.24 -17.43
CA GLN A 130 9.45 -2.60 -17.13
C GLN A 130 10.97 -2.82 -17.36
N HIS A 131 11.73 -1.73 -17.51
CA HIS A 131 13.17 -1.76 -17.38
C HIS A 131 13.54 -2.11 -15.95
N GLY A 132 14.13 -3.31 -15.81
CA GLY A 132 14.90 -3.81 -14.67
C GLY A 132 14.73 -3.02 -13.38
N LEU A 133 14.01 -3.61 -12.44
CA LEU A 133 13.84 -3.15 -11.06
C LEU A 133 15.20 -3.12 -10.33
N LYS A 134 16.10 -2.22 -10.71
CA LYS A 134 17.26 -1.78 -9.94
C LYS A 134 17.51 -0.30 -10.22
N PRO A 135 17.05 0.55 -9.30
CA PRO A 135 17.83 1.68 -8.84
C PRO A 135 18.11 1.50 -7.35
N ASP A 136 19.38 1.25 -7.04
CA ASP A 136 20.06 1.43 -5.75
C ASP A 136 19.53 0.72 -4.49
N CYS A 137 19.46 -0.62 -4.54
CA CYS A 137 19.58 -1.46 -3.34
C CYS A 137 21.02 -1.48 -2.77
N LYS A 138 22.00 -0.88 -3.46
CA LYS A 138 23.44 -1.00 -3.12
C LYS A 138 23.81 -0.35 -1.78
N ASN A 139 23.08 0.69 -1.36
CA ASN A 139 23.36 1.42 -0.12
C ASN A 139 22.49 0.97 1.07
N ALA A 140 21.46 0.14 0.85
CA ALA A 140 20.55 -0.32 1.90
C ALA A 140 20.95 -1.69 2.52
N LEU A 141 22.01 -2.32 2.00
CA LEU A 141 22.54 -3.61 2.45
C LEU A 141 23.68 -3.51 3.48
N LEU A 142 24.01 -2.30 3.93
CA LEU A 142 24.97 -2.03 5.02
C LEU A 142 24.15 -1.30 6.10
N GLU A 143 23.75 -1.81 7.27
CA GLU A 143 24.19 -2.91 8.13
C GLU A 143 22.97 -3.38 8.98
N PRO A 144 23.02 -4.56 9.65
CA PRO A 144 23.40 -4.54 11.07
C PRO A 144 24.10 -5.86 11.49
N LEU A 145 25.34 -6.07 11.02
CA LEU A 145 26.19 -7.18 11.47
C LEU A 145 27.71 -6.90 11.39
N ASP A 146 28.13 -5.71 10.91
CA ASP A 146 29.55 -5.44 10.59
C ASP A 146 30.23 -4.37 11.48
N VAL A 147 29.49 -3.64 12.33
CA VAL A 147 30.10 -2.68 13.29
C VAL A 147 30.92 -3.40 14.36
N GLU A 148 30.43 -4.54 14.86
CA GLU A 148 31.12 -5.31 15.91
C GLU A 148 32.42 -5.96 15.38
N ALA A 149 32.45 -6.35 14.10
CA ALA A 149 33.64 -6.89 13.45
C ALA A 149 34.72 -5.81 13.22
N ARG A 150 34.31 -4.56 13.00
CA ARG A 150 35.22 -3.43 12.74
C ARG A 150 35.86 -2.87 14.01
N LEU A 151 35.17 -2.92 15.16
CA LEU A 151 35.76 -2.56 16.45
C LEU A 151 36.80 -3.57 16.96
N LYS A 152 36.56 -4.88 16.77
CA LYS A 152 37.50 -5.94 17.21
C LYS A 152 38.84 -5.93 16.45
N LYS A 153 38.86 -5.40 15.21
CA LYS A 153 40.07 -5.29 14.38
C LYS A 153 40.94 -4.07 14.70
N HIS A 154 40.43 -3.09 15.44
CA HIS A 154 41.20 -1.92 15.89
C HIS A 154 41.86 -2.13 17.26
N ILE A 155 41.29 -2.97 18.13
CA ILE A 155 41.84 -3.25 19.46
C ILE A 155 43.02 -4.24 19.39
N THR A 156 43.04 -5.16 18.42
CA THR A 156 44.10 -6.17 18.24
C THR A 156 45.30 -5.69 17.42
N ARG A 157 45.38 -4.41 17.07
CA ARG A 157 46.51 -3.82 16.32
C ARG A 157 47.42 -2.91 17.16
N ASN A 158 47.10 -2.71 18.43
CA ASN A 158 47.86 -1.86 19.36
C ASN A 158 48.26 -2.61 20.67
N ILE A 159 48.48 -3.93 20.58
CA ILE A 159 49.27 -4.69 21.55
C ILE A 159 50.32 -5.47 20.78
#